data_AF-A0A9E2RH13-F1
#
_entry.id   AF-A0A9E2RH13-F1
#
_cell.length_a   1.000
_cell.length_b   1.000
_cell.length_c   1.000
_cell.angle_alpha   90.00
_cell.angle_beta   90.00
_cell.angle_gamma   90.00
#
_symmetry.space_group_name_H-M   'P 1'
#
loop_
_entity.id
_entity.type
_entity.pdbx_description
1 polymer ?
#
loop_
_entity_poly.entity_id
_entity_poly.type
_entity_poly.pdbx_seq_one_letter_code
_entity_poly.pdbx_strand_id
1 'polypeptide(L)'
;MSEETSTALATLRASLAPAFPQLLELEPGGALAMELGSDGWLLELTPDGRLLCQYGMALEDVMTLLSDGTPEDLGTDEIAKQAKYYIQPAVSKYRAILLKSGFSEQTEMNDEYVAVRFERSVDLTNPMAVQDLMRWCVRTIGVAR
;
A
#
# COMPACT_ATOMS: atom_id res chain seq x y z
N MET A 1 19.02 -4.55 -19.93
CA MET A 1 18.07 -4.84 -18.84
C MET A 1 17.30 -3.60 -18.37
N SER A 2 17.92 -2.42 -18.25
CA SER A 2 17.20 -1.20 -17.81
C SER A 2 16.22 -0.63 -18.85
N GLU A 3 16.52 -0.71 -20.15
CA GLU A 3 15.64 -0.19 -21.23
C GLU A 3 14.38 -1.04 -21.47
N GLU A 4 14.51 -2.36 -21.42
CA GLU A 4 13.39 -3.30 -21.58
C GLU A 4 12.38 -3.16 -20.42
N THR A 5 12.89 -3.04 -19.19
CA THR A 5 12.06 -2.82 -18.00
C THR A 5 11.34 -1.47 -18.07
N SER A 6 12.04 -0.43 -18.54
CA SER A 6 11.45 0.90 -18.74
C SER A 6 10.33 0.90 -19.79
N THR A 7 10.52 0.19 -20.91
CA THR A 7 9.51 0.06 -21.97
C THR A 7 8.31 -0.78 -21.54
N ALA A 8 8.55 -1.88 -20.80
CA ALA A 8 7.49 -2.70 -20.22
C ALA A 8 6.65 -1.90 -19.21
N LEU A 9 7.31 -1.13 -18.33
CA LEU A 9 6.64 -0.26 -17.37
C LEU A 9 5.79 0.80 -18.08
N ALA A 10 6.32 1.49 -19.09
CA ALA A 10 5.57 2.50 -19.84
C ALA A 10 4.32 1.89 -20.52
N THR A 11 4.47 0.70 -21.10
CA THR A 11 3.36 -0.04 -21.73
C THR A 11 2.31 -0.46 -20.70
N LEU A 12 2.75 -0.96 -19.55
CA LEU A 12 1.88 -1.32 -18.44
C LEU A 12 1.09 -0.09 -17.97
N ARG A 13 1.75 1.04 -17.69
CA ARG A 13 1.08 2.27 -17.24
C ARG A 13 0.02 2.75 -18.22
N ALA A 14 0.33 2.75 -19.52
CA ALA A 14 -0.64 3.10 -20.55
C ALA A 14 -1.87 2.17 -20.56
N SER A 15 -1.67 0.88 -20.27
CA SER A 15 -2.77 -0.09 -20.15
C SER A 15 -3.58 0.06 -18.86
N LEU A 16 -2.96 0.54 -17.77
CA LEU A 16 -3.61 0.71 -16.47
C LEU A 16 -4.50 1.96 -16.46
N ALA A 17 -4.10 3.03 -17.14
CA ALA A 17 -4.84 4.29 -17.17
C ALA A 17 -6.36 4.15 -17.47
N PRO A 18 -6.80 3.42 -18.52
CA PRO A 18 -8.22 3.22 -18.76
C PRO A 18 -8.90 2.24 -17.78
N ALA A 19 -8.16 1.30 -17.20
CA ALA A 19 -8.70 0.27 -16.30
C ALA A 19 -8.83 0.76 -14.84
N PHE A 20 -7.95 1.67 -14.43
CA PHE A 20 -7.83 2.21 -13.08
C PHE A 20 -7.59 3.72 -13.16
N PRO A 21 -8.62 4.50 -13.53
CA PRO A 21 -8.49 5.96 -13.71
C PRO A 21 -8.16 6.72 -12.41
N GLN A 22 -8.24 6.05 -11.26
CA GLN A 22 -7.93 6.60 -9.94
C GLN A 22 -6.45 6.47 -9.56
N LEU A 23 -5.64 5.76 -10.37
CA LEU A 23 -4.20 5.67 -10.13
C LEU A 23 -3.55 7.03 -10.33
N LEU A 24 -2.83 7.46 -9.30
CA LEU A 24 -2.01 8.65 -9.30
C LEU A 24 -0.54 8.24 -9.31
N GLU A 25 0.25 8.97 -10.08
CA GLU A 25 1.69 8.86 -10.05
C GLU A 25 2.22 9.75 -8.92
N LEU A 26 2.91 9.15 -7.94
CA LEU A 26 3.40 9.89 -6.77
C LEU A 26 4.55 10.85 -7.12
N GLU A 27 5.42 10.43 -8.04
CA GLU A 27 6.54 11.21 -8.56
C GLU A 27 6.78 10.85 -10.03
N PRO A 28 7.38 11.72 -10.87
CA PRO A 28 7.68 11.40 -12.25
C PRO A 28 8.55 10.13 -12.40
N GLY A 29 8.01 9.10 -13.04
CA GLY A 29 8.64 7.79 -13.14
C GLY A 29 8.49 6.91 -11.90
N GLY A 30 7.84 7.38 -10.84
CA GLY A 30 7.70 6.75 -9.53
C GLY A 30 6.54 5.76 -9.39
N ALA A 31 6.18 5.42 -8.15
CA ALA A 31 5.09 4.48 -7.90
C ALA A 31 3.73 5.03 -8.36
N LEU A 32 2.86 4.13 -8.81
CA LEU A 32 1.44 4.42 -9.03
C LEU A 32 0.64 3.98 -7.81
N ALA A 33 -0.15 4.87 -7.24
CA ALA A 33 -0.95 4.58 -6.05
C ALA A 33 -2.43 4.95 -6.23
N MET A 34 -3.31 4.25 -5.53
CA MET A 34 -4.73 4.60 -5.39
C MET A 34 -5.27 4.07 -4.06
N GLU A 35 -6.35 4.67 -3.56
CA GLU A 35 -7.08 4.13 -2.42
C GLU A 35 -7.77 2.79 -2.74
N LEU A 36 -7.78 1.89 -1.76
CA LEU A 36 -8.50 0.63 -1.76
C LEU A 36 -9.73 0.75 -0.86
N GLY A 37 -10.81 1.30 -1.43
CA GLY A 37 -12.06 1.50 -0.71
C GLY A 37 -11.96 2.60 0.35
N SER A 38 -12.81 2.53 1.38
CA SER A 38 -12.97 3.60 2.38
C SER A 38 -12.08 3.46 3.62
N ASP A 39 -11.47 2.30 3.82
CA ASP A 39 -10.90 1.92 5.12
C ASP A 39 -9.41 2.25 5.20
N GLY A 40 -8.94 3.29 4.50
CA GLY A 40 -7.55 3.79 4.54
C GLY A 40 -6.49 2.86 3.92
N TRP A 41 -6.90 1.80 3.23
CA TRP A 41 -5.96 0.94 2.49
C TRP A 41 -5.52 1.63 1.20
N LEU A 42 -4.28 1.38 0.79
CA LEU A 42 -3.69 1.86 -0.46
C LEU A 42 -3.22 0.67 -1.30
N LEU A 43 -3.45 0.77 -2.61
CA LEU A 43 -2.82 -0.06 -3.62
C LEU A 43 -1.67 0.73 -4.21
N GLU A 44 -0.50 0.13 -4.29
CA GLU A 44 0.66 0.75 -4.92
C GLU A 44 1.32 -0.23 -5.90
N LEU A 45 1.72 0.26 -7.07
CA LEU A 45 2.54 -0.47 -8.03
C LEU A 45 3.86 0.30 -8.19
N THR A 46 4.95 -0.32 -7.76
CA THR A 46 6.28 0.28 -7.81
C THR A 46 6.94 0.09 -9.17
N PRO A 47 7.89 0.97 -9.56
CA PRO A 47 8.63 0.83 -10.81
C PRO A 47 9.48 -0.45 -10.90
N ASP A 48 9.87 -1.02 -9.76
CA ASP A 48 10.65 -2.27 -9.68
C ASP A 48 9.77 -3.54 -9.79
N GLY A 49 8.47 -3.39 -10.05
CA GLY A 49 7.57 -4.52 -10.32
C GLY A 49 7.05 -5.20 -9.07
N ARG A 50 6.77 -4.45 -8.00
CA ARG A 50 6.01 -4.94 -6.85
C ARG A 50 4.63 -4.30 -6.81
N LEU A 51 3.63 -5.12 -6.55
CA LEU A 51 2.28 -4.66 -6.21
C LEU A 51 2.11 -4.77 -4.69
N LEU A 52 1.68 -3.68 -4.06
CA LEU A 52 1.54 -3.55 -2.63
C LEU A 52 0.08 -3.26 -2.27
N CYS A 53 -0.46 -4.01 -1.31
CA CYS A 53 -1.63 -3.61 -0.54
C CYS A 53 -1.14 -3.16 0.83
N GLN A 54 -1.27 -1.89 1.14
CA GLN A 54 -0.72 -1.33 2.36
C GLN A 54 -1.77 -0.60 3.18
N TYR A 55 -1.59 -0.65 4.49
CA TYR A 55 -2.39 0.10 5.45
C TYR A 55 -1.44 0.71 6.47
N GLY A 56 -1.57 2.01 6.68
CA GLY A 56 -0.68 2.76 7.55
C GLY A 56 -1.34 4.02 8.08
N MET A 57 -0.64 4.68 8.98
CA MET A 57 -1.08 5.94 9.56
C MET A 57 0.13 6.85 9.76
N ALA A 58 -0.11 8.17 9.64
CA ALA A 58 0.90 9.16 9.96
C ALA A 58 1.15 9.16 11.47
N LEU A 59 2.40 9.39 11.88
CA LEU A 59 2.73 9.50 13.30
C LEU A 59 2.04 10.70 13.96
N GLU A 60 1.73 11.76 13.21
CA GLU A 60 0.96 12.91 13.71
C GLU A 60 -0.47 12.55 14.13
N ASP A 61 -1.11 11.63 13.40
CA ASP A 61 -2.45 11.15 13.73
C ASP A 61 -2.43 10.35 15.03
N VAL A 62 -1.37 9.55 15.23
CA VAL A 62 -1.15 8.79 16.48
C VAL A 62 -0.96 9.74 17.64
N MET A 63 -0.11 10.77 17.49
CA MET A 63 0.11 11.78 18.52
C MET A 63 -1.20 12.49 18.89
N THR A 64 -2.01 12.84 17.89
CA THR A 64 -3.32 13.47 18.10
C THR A 64 -4.30 12.55 18.82
N LEU A 65 -4.30 11.25 18.48
CA LEU A 65 -5.14 10.23 19.13
C LEU A 65 -4.74 9.95 20.58
N LEU A 66 -3.45 10.00 20.90
CA LEU A 66 -2.92 9.72 22.24
C LEU A 66 -2.97 10.95 23.16
N SER A 67 -2.93 12.15 22.59
CA SER A 67 -2.99 13.40 23.35
C SER A 67 -4.44 13.73 23.69
N ASP A 68 -4.97 13.19 24.80
CA ASP A 68 -6.31 13.52 25.34
C ASP A 68 -6.35 14.95 25.94
N GLY A 69 -5.89 15.93 25.17
CA GLY A 69 -5.74 17.34 25.58
C GLY A 69 -4.50 17.64 26.44
N THR A 70 -3.62 16.68 26.68
CA THR A 70 -2.30 16.89 27.32
C THR A 70 -1.21 16.25 26.48
N PRO A 71 -0.15 16.99 26.11
CA PRO A 71 0.98 16.41 25.39
C PRO A 71 1.75 15.52 26.36
N GLU A 72 1.50 14.21 26.32
CA GLU A 72 2.47 13.24 26.83
C GLU A 72 3.67 13.24 25.90
N ASP A 73 4.86 13.49 26.44
CA ASP A 73 6.13 13.51 25.71
C ASP A 73 6.57 12.06 25.44
N LEU A 74 5.82 11.37 24.58
CA LEU A 74 6.15 10.02 24.13
C LEU A 74 7.30 10.11 23.12
N GLY A 75 8.32 9.28 23.30
CA GLY A 75 9.38 9.13 22.32
C GLY A 75 8.86 8.52 21.01
N THR A 76 9.57 8.74 19.91
CA THR A 76 9.22 8.22 18.57
C THR A 76 9.02 6.70 18.59
N ASP A 77 9.80 5.97 19.38
CA ASP A 77 9.70 4.51 19.52
C ASP A 77 8.38 4.08 20.20
N GLU A 78 7.92 4.83 21.21
CA GLU A 78 6.64 4.61 21.85
C GLU A 78 5.48 4.92 20.89
N ILE A 79 5.53 6.05 20.18
CA ILE A 79 4.50 6.44 19.21
C ILE A 79 4.41 5.39 18.10
N ALA A 80 5.53 4.93 17.56
CA ALA A 80 5.53 3.92 16.51
C ALA A 80 4.98 2.56 16.96
N LYS A 81 5.23 2.17 18.22
CA LYS A 81 4.58 0.98 18.81
C LYS A 81 3.07 1.16 18.88
N GLN A 82 2.59 2.31 19.35
CA GLN A 82 1.16 2.60 19.42
C GLN A 82 0.52 2.61 18.03
N ALA A 83 1.17 3.23 17.04
CA ALA A 83 0.74 3.22 15.65
C ALA A 83 0.56 1.79 15.14
N LYS A 84 1.56 0.92 15.38
CA LYS A 84 1.51 -0.49 14.98
C LYS A 84 0.35 -1.23 15.66
N TYR A 85 0.10 -0.98 16.95
CA TYR A 85 -1.04 -1.57 17.65
C TYR A 85 -2.37 -1.10 17.07
N TYR A 86 -2.48 0.18 16.73
CA TYR A 86 -3.70 0.78 16.18
C TYR A 86 -4.07 0.21 14.80
N ILE A 87 -3.08 0.00 13.93
CA ILE A 87 -3.33 -0.52 12.57
C ILE A 87 -3.55 -2.04 12.51
N GLN A 88 -3.17 -2.77 13.55
CA GLN A 88 -3.18 -4.23 13.58
C GLN A 88 -4.57 -4.85 13.30
N PRO A 89 -5.69 -4.33 13.84
CA PRO A 89 -7.01 -4.90 13.58
C PRO A 89 -7.41 -4.82 12.10
N ALA A 90 -7.17 -3.68 11.45
CA ALA A 90 -7.45 -3.48 10.02
C ALA A 90 -6.61 -4.43 9.15
N VAL A 91 -5.32 -4.55 9.46
CA VAL A 91 -4.39 -5.48 8.80
C VAL A 91 -4.83 -6.95 8.96
N SER A 92 -5.24 -7.33 10.17
CA SER A 92 -5.59 -8.72 10.50
C SER A 92 -6.80 -9.23 9.74
N LYS A 93 -7.74 -8.35 9.38
CA LYS A 93 -8.93 -8.67 8.59
C LYS A 93 -8.57 -9.34 7.25
N TYR A 94 -7.46 -8.94 6.63
CA TYR A 94 -7.06 -9.40 5.30
C TYR A 94 -5.75 -10.19 5.26
N ARG A 95 -4.96 -10.19 6.35
CA ARG A 95 -3.66 -10.87 6.43
C ARG A 95 -3.69 -12.31 5.90
N ALA A 96 -4.61 -13.14 6.38
CA ALA A 96 -4.65 -14.56 6.01
C ALA A 96 -4.90 -14.76 4.50
N ILE A 97 -5.79 -13.97 3.89
CA ILE A 97 -6.10 -14.11 2.46
C ILE A 97 -4.99 -13.53 1.57
N LEU A 98 -4.33 -12.45 2.00
CA LEU A 98 -3.19 -11.87 1.28
C LEU A 98 -1.99 -12.82 1.26
N LEU A 99 -1.61 -13.38 2.41
CA LEU A 99 -0.52 -14.35 2.51
C LEU A 99 -0.80 -15.60 1.65
N LYS A 100 -2.03 -16.13 1.72
CA LYS A 100 -2.42 -17.29 0.89
C LYS A 100 -2.40 -16.99 -0.61
N SER A 101 -2.61 -15.74 -1.00
CA SER A 101 -2.53 -15.27 -2.38
C SER A 101 -1.11 -14.95 -2.85
N GLY A 102 -0.09 -15.25 -2.03
CA GLY A 102 1.32 -15.14 -2.41
C GLY A 102 1.94 -13.77 -2.15
N PHE A 103 1.31 -12.94 -1.32
CA PHE A 103 1.96 -11.72 -0.81
C PHE A 103 2.87 -12.05 0.37
N SER A 104 3.96 -11.31 0.52
CA SER A 104 4.77 -11.25 1.74
C SER A 104 4.39 -10.02 2.56
N GLU A 105 4.37 -10.17 3.88
CA GLU A 105 4.12 -9.06 4.78
C GLU A 105 5.43 -8.40 5.21
N GLN A 106 5.47 -7.08 5.13
CA GLN A 106 6.52 -6.21 5.66
C GLN A 106 5.92 -5.16 6.57
N THR A 107 6.70 -4.67 7.53
CA THR A 107 6.38 -3.47 8.29
C THR A 107 7.34 -2.37 7.87
N GLU A 108 6.82 -1.21 7.48
CA GLU A 108 7.58 0.01 7.26
C GLU A 108 7.36 0.97 8.42
N MET A 109 8.43 1.59 8.87
CA MET A 109 8.43 2.61 9.91
C MET A 109 9.53 3.61 9.60
N ASN A 110 9.16 4.89 9.57
CA ASN A 110 10.08 6.01 9.50
C ASN A 110 9.56 7.14 10.40
N ASP A 111 10.19 8.31 10.33
CA ASP A 111 9.82 9.46 11.17
C ASP A 111 8.48 10.11 10.79
N GLU A 112 7.85 9.67 9.70
CA GLU A 112 6.60 10.24 9.17
C GLU A 112 5.41 9.30 9.41
N TYR A 113 5.59 7.99 9.24
CA TYR A 113 4.48 7.03 9.30
C TYR A 113 4.89 5.62 9.73
N VAL A 114 3.88 4.82 10.09
CA VAL A 114 3.98 3.37 10.26
C VAL A 114 2.97 2.70 9.33
N ALA A 115 3.42 1.71 8.56
CA ALA A 115 2.57 0.94 7.66
C ALA A 115 2.88 -0.55 7.70
N VAL A 116 1.86 -1.37 7.47
CA VAL A 116 2.03 -2.76 7.08
C VAL A 116 1.79 -2.87 5.58
N ARG A 117 2.75 -3.48 4.88
CA ARG A 117 2.71 -3.69 3.43
C ARG A 117 2.60 -5.17 3.14
N PHE A 118 1.63 -5.55 2.33
CA PHE A 118 1.61 -6.84 1.66
C PHE A 118 2.12 -6.65 0.25
N GLU A 119 3.33 -7.14 -0.03
CA GLU A 119 3.98 -6.98 -1.33
C GLU A 119 4.02 -8.29 -2.11
N ARG A 120 3.88 -8.20 -3.44
CA ARG A 120 4.02 -9.33 -4.35
C ARG A 120 4.68 -8.87 -5.65
N SER A 121 5.72 -9.57 -6.08
CA SER A 121 6.35 -9.31 -7.39
C SER A 121 5.38 -9.62 -8.53
N VAL A 122 5.40 -8.77 -9.56
CA VAL A 122 4.58 -8.91 -10.76
C VAL A 122 5.44 -8.86 -12.02
N ASP A 123 4.97 -9.52 -13.07
CA ASP A 123 5.59 -9.46 -14.38
C ASP A 123 5.07 -8.23 -15.14
N LEU A 124 5.92 -7.20 -15.28
CA LEU A 124 5.59 -5.97 -15.98
C LEU A 124 5.33 -6.19 -17.48
N THR A 125 5.78 -7.31 -18.04
CA THR A 125 5.53 -7.68 -19.44
C THR A 125 4.16 -8.31 -19.67
N ASN A 126 3.41 -8.59 -18.59
CA ASN A 126 2.07 -9.15 -18.65
C ASN A 126 1.02 -8.23 -18.00
N PRO A 127 0.57 -7.17 -18.72
CA PRO A 127 -0.39 -6.22 -18.18
C PRO A 127 -1.71 -6.82 -17.72
N MET A 128 -2.19 -7.86 -18.40
CA MET A 128 -3.44 -8.53 -18.03
C MET A 128 -3.34 -9.17 -16.64
N ALA A 129 -2.24 -9.87 -16.35
CA ALA A 129 -2.03 -10.48 -15.04
C ALA A 129 -1.91 -9.43 -13.92
N VAL A 130 -1.22 -8.31 -14.20
CA VAL A 130 -1.12 -7.19 -13.24
C VAL A 130 -2.51 -6.62 -12.97
N GLN A 131 -3.27 -6.30 -14.01
CA GLN A 131 -4.63 -5.77 -13.85
C GLN A 131 -5.56 -6.73 -13.12
N ASP A 132 -5.49 -8.04 -13.41
CA ASP A 132 -6.30 -9.05 -12.73
C ASP A 132 -5.99 -9.09 -11.23
N LEU A 133 -4.72 -9.00 -10.86
CA LEU A 133 -4.29 -8.95 -9.46
C LEU A 133 -4.76 -7.65 -8.79
N MET A 134 -4.59 -6.50 -9.45
CA MET A 134 -5.09 -5.21 -8.93
C MET A 134 -6.62 -5.23 -8.71
N ARG A 135 -7.39 -5.75 -9.67
CA ARG A 135 -8.85 -5.92 -9.52
C ARG A 135 -9.19 -6.89 -8.38
N TRP A 136 -8.37 -7.92 -8.17
CA TRP A 136 -8.54 -8.83 -7.04
C TRP A 136 -8.31 -8.11 -5.71
N CYS A 137 -7.28 -7.25 -5.58
CA CYS A 137 -7.05 -6.44 -4.38
C CYS A 137 -8.23 -5.51 -4.11
N VAL A 138 -8.73 -4.80 -5.13
CA VAL A 138 -9.92 -3.94 -5.03
C VAL A 138 -11.14 -4.72 -4.54
N ARG A 139 -11.43 -5.90 -5.10
CA ARG A 139 -12.59 -6.71 -4.66
C ARG A 139 -12.42 -7.32 -3.27
N THR A 140 -11.18 -7.60 -2.86
CA THR A 140 -10.88 -8.28 -1.60
C THR A 140 -10.89 -7.31 -0.42
N ILE A 141 -10.32 -6.11 -0.62
CA ILE A 141 -10.11 -5.10 0.42
C ILE A 141 -11.08 -3.92 0.25
N GLY A 142 -11.20 -3.41 -0.97
CA GLY A 142 -11.91 -2.16 -1.26
C GLY A 142 -13.44 -2.23 -1.25
N VAL A 143 -14.02 -3.39 -0.95
CA VAL A 143 -15.47 -3.52 -0.75
C VAL A 143 -15.75 -3.38 0.74
N ALA A 144 -16.44 -2.30 1.12
CA ALA A 144 -16.98 -2.15 2.47
C ALA A 144 -17.84 -3.38 2.80
N ARG A 145 -17.42 -4.15 3.79
CA ARG A 145 -18.16 -5.27 4.35
C ARG A 145 -18.60 -4.93 5.76
#